data_AF-A0A8H2WR96-F1
#
_entry.id   AF-A0A8H2WR96-F1
#
_cell.length_a   1.000
_cell.length_b   1.000
_cell.length_c   1.000
_cell.angle_alpha   90.00
_cell.angle_beta   90.00
_cell.angle_gamma   90.00
#
_symmetry.space_group_name_H-M   'P 1'
#
loop_
_entity.id
_entity.type
_entity.pdbx_description
1 polymer ?
#
loop_
_entity_poly.entity_id
_entity_poly.type
_entity_poly.pdbx_seq_one_letter_code
_entity_poly.pdbx_strand_id
1 'polypeptide(L)'
;KLKVFDLLALEDKILKVTTEKAKADNKYFQVMKAKETQEAECKTMSRNMARQTALIERFSQSQAQMNGQLVSADKQAVAQKQMIQQLMDRLEDATREIHARDIRLGAERARVVELEKQRNQADAAAIEARATAGKAKEEVKKAQDEAKQASLVSTSTKGTSSTRELEFQKENAKVMAILRCSTCVKNFRSHTLLKCMHTFCKDCIDARVTTRQRKCPACNIPFAAQDVQQIYFQ
;
A
#
# COMPACT_ATOMS: atom_id res chain seq x y z
N LYS A 1 -76.61 -115.98 -20.96
CA LYS A 1 -75.19 -115.85 -21.42
C LYS A 1 -74.84 -114.39 -21.78
N LEU A 2 -75.69 -113.64 -22.50
CA LEU A 2 -75.45 -112.21 -22.85
C LEU A 2 -75.17 -111.25 -21.67
N LYS A 3 -75.98 -111.28 -20.59
CA LYS A 3 -75.80 -110.40 -19.41
C LYS A 3 -74.47 -110.52 -18.67
N VAL A 4 -73.80 -111.67 -18.74
CA VAL A 4 -72.51 -111.89 -18.06
C VAL A 4 -71.38 -111.25 -18.85
N PHE A 5 -71.46 -111.24 -20.19
CA PHE A 5 -70.51 -110.53 -21.05
C PHE A 5 -70.62 -109.01 -20.90
N ASP A 6 -71.83 -108.48 -20.70
CA ASP A 6 -72.03 -107.04 -20.45
C ASP A 6 -71.47 -106.58 -19.09
N LEU A 7 -71.54 -107.43 -18.05
CA LEU A 7 -70.96 -107.15 -16.74
C LEU A 7 -69.43 -107.15 -16.78
N LEU A 8 -68.81 -108.10 -17.46
CA LEU A 8 -67.35 -108.13 -17.66
C LEU A 8 -66.85 -106.90 -18.42
N ALA A 9 -67.56 -106.46 -19.46
CA ALA A 9 -67.22 -105.25 -20.21
C ALA A 9 -67.34 -103.97 -19.34
N LEU A 10 -68.29 -103.94 -18.40
CA LEU A 10 -68.43 -102.84 -17.45
C LEU A 10 -67.30 -102.84 -16.42
N GLU A 11 -66.92 -104.00 -15.89
CA GLU A 11 -65.79 -104.15 -14.96
C GLU A 11 -64.45 -103.72 -15.59
N ASP A 12 -64.17 -104.14 -16.83
CA ASP A 12 -63.00 -103.69 -17.59
C ASP A 12 -63.00 -102.17 -17.79
N LYS A 13 -64.17 -101.58 -18.08
CA LYS A 13 -64.31 -100.13 -18.23
C LYS A 13 -64.07 -99.40 -16.90
N ILE A 14 -64.56 -99.92 -15.78
CA ILE A 14 -64.33 -99.37 -14.44
C ILE A 14 -62.84 -99.43 -14.10
N LEU A 15 -62.17 -100.56 -14.36
CA LEU A 15 -60.73 -100.70 -14.13
C LEU A 15 -59.94 -99.70 -14.96
N LYS A 16 -60.27 -99.56 -16.25
CA LYS A 16 -59.61 -98.63 -17.16
C LYS A 16 -59.76 -97.19 -16.70
N VAL A 17 -60.97 -96.74 -16.39
CA VAL A 17 -61.24 -95.39 -15.87
C VAL A 17 -60.54 -95.15 -14.53
N THR A 18 -60.48 -96.15 -13.64
CA THR A 18 -59.77 -96.04 -12.36
C THR A 18 -58.27 -95.86 -12.55
N THR A 19 -57.66 -96.62 -13.47
CA THR A 19 -56.23 -96.48 -13.79
C THR A 19 -55.92 -95.15 -14.47
N GLU A 20 -56.79 -94.67 -15.36
CA GLU A 20 -56.66 -93.37 -16.02
C GLU A 20 -56.82 -92.23 -15.02
N LYS A 21 -57.78 -92.31 -14.10
CA LYS A 21 -57.95 -91.38 -12.99
C LYS A 21 -56.70 -91.35 -12.10
N ALA A 22 -56.18 -92.51 -11.69
CA ALA A 22 -54.97 -92.57 -10.86
C ALA A 22 -53.74 -91.95 -11.57
N LYS A 23 -53.60 -92.15 -12.87
CA LYS A 23 -52.55 -91.50 -13.69
C LYS A 23 -52.78 -89.98 -13.79
N ALA A 24 -54.01 -89.54 -13.94
CA ALA A 24 -54.36 -88.12 -14.00
C ALA A 24 -54.10 -87.43 -12.66
N ASP A 25 -54.52 -88.04 -11.55
CA ASP A 25 -54.30 -87.54 -10.18
C ASP A 25 -52.80 -87.43 -9.87
N ASN A 26 -52.01 -88.46 -10.22
CA ASN A 26 -50.56 -88.42 -10.02
C ASN A 26 -49.90 -87.28 -10.81
N LYS A 27 -50.28 -87.09 -12.08
CA LYS A 27 -49.81 -85.96 -12.89
C LYS A 27 -50.25 -84.62 -12.32
N TYR A 28 -51.50 -84.51 -11.85
CA TYR A 28 -52.02 -83.29 -11.22
C TYR A 28 -51.18 -82.90 -10.00
N PHE A 29 -50.91 -83.83 -9.08
CA PHE A 29 -50.09 -83.54 -7.90
C PHE A 29 -48.64 -83.18 -8.25
N GLN A 30 -48.04 -83.83 -9.25
CA GLN A 30 -46.71 -83.47 -9.73
C GLN A 30 -46.67 -82.03 -10.29
N VAL A 31 -47.65 -81.68 -11.13
CA VAL A 31 -47.76 -80.33 -11.71
C VAL A 31 -48.03 -79.28 -10.64
N MET A 32 -48.90 -79.57 -9.67
CA MET A 32 -49.18 -78.66 -8.57
C MET A 32 -47.95 -78.40 -7.70
N LYS A 33 -47.19 -79.44 -7.35
CA LYS A 33 -45.92 -79.30 -6.64
C LYS A 33 -44.91 -78.46 -7.43
N ALA A 34 -44.78 -78.72 -8.73
CA ALA A 34 -43.89 -77.95 -9.61
C ALA A 34 -44.32 -76.47 -9.72
N LYS A 35 -45.63 -76.20 -9.77
CA LYS A 35 -46.19 -74.85 -9.77
C LYS A 35 -45.86 -74.13 -8.46
N GLU A 36 -46.05 -74.77 -7.31
CA GLU A 36 -45.73 -74.19 -6.00
C GLU A 36 -44.24 -73.87 -5.86
N THR A 37 -43.36 -74.75 -6.32
CA THR A 37 -41.90 -74.48 -6.34
C THR A 37 -41.57 -73.31 -7.26
N GLN A 38 -42.16 -73.27 -8.46
CA GLN A 38 -41.94 -72.18 -9.40
C GLN A 38 -42.43 -70.83 -8.84
N GLU A 39 -43.59 -70.80 -8.19
CA GLU A 39 -44.10 -69.59 -7.55
C GLU A 39 -43.20 -69.11 -6.39
N ALA A 40 -42.64 -70.03 -5.61
CA ALA A 40 -41.68 -69.70 -4.55
C ALA A 40 -40.37 -69.12 -5.11
N GLU A 41 -39.87 -69.68 -6.21
CA GLU A 41 -38.70 -69.18 -6.94
C GLU A 41 -38.96 -67.79 -7.53
N CYS A 42 -40.10 -67.59 -8.21
CA CYS A 42 -40.48 -66.28 -8.76
C CYS A 42 -40.57 -65.21 -7.67
N LYS A 43 -41.15 -65.52 -6.50
CA LYS A 43 -41.18 -64.60 -5.35
C LYS A 43 -39.78 -64.27 -4.84
N THR A 44 -38.90 -65.26 -4.76
CA THR A 44 -37.52 -65.07 -4.32
C THR A 44 -36.73 -64.22 -5.30
N MET A 45 -36.85 -64.52 -6.59
CA MET A 45 -36.20 -63.77 -7.67
C MET A 45 -36.70 -62.32 -7.71
N SER A 46 -38.01 -62.09 -7.58
CA SER A 46 -38.59 -60.74 -7.50
C SER A 46 -38.02 -59.93 -6.33
N ARG A 47 -37.90 -60.52 -5.14
CA ARG A 47 -37.26 -59.88 -3.98
C ARG A 47 -35.78 -59.57 -4.24
N ASN A 48 -35.06 -60.48 -4.89
CA ASN A 48 -33.65 -60.26 -5.24
C ASN A 48 -33.48 -59.15 -6.27
N MET A 49 -34.33 -59.10 -7.30
CA MET A 49 -34.33 -58.02 -8.29
C MET A 49 -34.59 -56.66 -7.63
N ALA A 50 -35.60 -56.57 -6.77
CA ALA A 50 -35.89 -55.32 -6.03
C ALA A 50 -34.69 -54.85 -5.19
N ARG A 51 -33.99 -55.78 -4.51
CA ARG A 51 -32.77 -55.47 -3.75
C ARG A 51 -31.63 -55.00 -4.66
N GLN A 52 -31.43 -55.66 -5.81
CA GLN A 52 -30.40 -55.29 -6.76
C GLN A 52 -30.67 -53.92 -7.39
N THR A 53 -31.91 -53.60 -7.75
CA THR A 53 -32.29 -52.28 -8.25
C THR A 53 -32.00 -51.18 -7.24
N ALA A 54 -32.39 -51.38 -5.97
CA ALA A 54 -32.10 -50.40 -4.90
C ALA A 54 -30.59 -50.21 -4.68
N LEU A 55 -29.79 -51.27 -4.84
CA LEU A 55 -28.33 -51.18 -4.75
C LEU A 55 -27.73 -50.41 -5.94
N ILE A 56 -28.21 -50.65 -7.15
CA ILE A 56 -27.79 -49.93 -8.36
C ILE A 56 -28.11 -48.44 -8.23
N GLU A 57 -29.30 -48.08 -7.73
CA GLU A 57 -29.67 -46.69 -7.48
C GLU A 57 -28.73 -46.02 -6.48
N ARG A 58 -28.38 -46.69 -5.38
CA ARG A 58 -27.41 -46.19 -4.40
C ARG A 58 -26.02 -46.00 -5.01
N PHE A 59 -25.56 -46.95 -5.82
CA PHE A 59 -24.28 -46.81 -6.51
C PHE A 59 -24.29 -45.68 -7.53
N SER A 60 -25.38 -45.50 -8.28
CA SER A 60 -25.54 -44.40 -9.24
C SER A 60 -25.52 -43.04 -8.54
N GLN A 61 -26.21 -42.90 -7.40
CA GLN A 61 -26.18 -41.69 -6.58
C GLN A 61 -24.77 -41.41 -6.03
N SER A 62 -24.09 -42.43 -5.51
CA SER A 62 -22.71 -42.32 -5.03
C SER A 62 -21.75 -41.91 -6.15
N GLN A 63 -21.88 -42.51 -7.34
CA GLN A 63 -21.08 -42.15 -8.51
C GLN A 63 -21.33 -40.70 -8.94
N ALA A 64 -22.58 -40.25 -8.95
CA ALA A 64 -22.93 -38.86 -9.24
C ALA A 64 -22.31 -37.88 -8.22
N GLN A 65 -22.36 -38.23 -6.94
CA GLN A 65 -21.74 -37.44 -5.86
C GLN A 65 -20.22 -37.35 -6.02
N MET A 66 -19.55 -38.49 -6.26
CA MET A 66 -18.10 -38.56 -6.45
C MET A 66 -17.67 -37.78 -7.69
N ASN A 67 -18.40 -37.90 -8.80
CA ASN A 67 -18.15 -37.09 -10.00
C ASN A 67 -18.32 -35.59 -9.72
N GLY A 68 -19.32 -35.20 -8.93
CA GLY A 68 -19.50 -33.81 -8.49
C GLY A 68 -18.31 -33.31 -7.66
N GLN A 69 -17.81 -34.13 -6.74
CA GLN A 69 -16.61 -33.80 -5.95
C GLN A 69 -15.36 -33.67 -6.82
N LEU A 70 -15.16 -34.57 -7.80
CA LEU A 70 -14.04 -34.50 -8.74
C LEU A 70 -14.08 -33.21 -9.56
N VAL A 71 -15.23 -32.84 -10.11
CA VAL A 71 -15.39 -31.58 -10.86
C VAL A 71 -15.11 -30.36 -9.98
N SER A 72 -15.57 -30.38 -8.72
CA SER A 72 -15.28 -29.30 -7.77
C SER A 72 -13.79 -29.21 -7.45
N ALA A 73 -13.12 -30.34 -7.22
CA ALA A 73 -11.69 -30.40 -6.95
C ALA A 73 -10.86 -29.93 -8.14
N ASP A 74 -11.24 -30.31 -9.37
CA ASP A 74 -10.58 -29.88 -10.60
C ASP A 74 -10.69 -28.35 -10.80
N LYS A 75 -11.89 -27.79 -10.59
CA LYS A 75 -12.08 -26.33 -10.60
C LYS A 75 -11.21 -25.61 -9.57
N GLN A 76 -11.09 -26.15 -8.35
CA GLN A 76 -10.23 -25.59 -7.32
C GLN A 76 -8.75 -25.68 -7.72
N ALA A 77 -8.32 -26.80 -8.30
CA ALA A 77 -6.95 -26.98 -8.77
C ALA A 77 -6.59 -25.98 -9.89
N VAL A 78 -7.50 -25.75 -10.84
CA VAL A 78 -7.32 -24.74 -11.91
C VAL A 78 -7.22 -23.34 -11.32
N ALA A 79 -8.12 -22.96 -10.41
CA ALA A 79 -8.09 -21.66 -9.75
C ALA A 79 -6.79 -21.44 -8.95
N GLN A 80 -6.33 -22.46 -8.23
CA GLN A 80 -5.06 -22.40 -7.49
C GLN A 80 -3.87 -22.24 -8.44
N LYS A 81 -3.82 -22.98 -9.56
CA LYS A 81 -2.76 -22.82 -10.57
C LYS A 81 -2.72 -21.39 -11.14
N GLN A 82 -3.88 -20.81 -11.45
CA GLN A 82 -3.96 -19.43 -11.93
C GLN A 82 -3.48 -18.43 -10.87
N MET A 83 -3.85 -18.62 -9.61
CA MET A 83 -3.37 -17.77 -8.51
C MET A 83 -1.86 -17.86 -8.31
N ILE A 84 -1.30 -19.07 -8.37
CA ILE A 84 0.14 -19.30 -8.27
C ILE A 84 0.86 -18.58 -9.42
N GLN A 85 0.36 -18.69 -10.66
CA GLN A 85 0.95 -17.99 -11.79
C GLN A 85 0.95 -16.46 -11.59
N GLN A 86 -0.17 -15.89 -11.14
CA GLN A 86 -0.24 -14.45 -10.85
C GLN A 86 0.73 -14.01 -9.75
N LEU A 87 0.95 -14.85 -8.73
CA LEU A 87 1.92 -14.58 -7.68
C LEU A 87 3.36 -14.67 -8.19
N MET A 88 3.65 -15.62 -9.09
CA MET A 88 4.95 -15.74 -9.74
C MET A 88 5.26 -14.52 -10.61
N ASP A 89 4.29 -14.07 -11.42
CA ASP A 89 4.45 -12.88 -12.27
C ASP A 89 4.72 -11.63 -11.41
N ARG A 90 3.97 -11.44 -10.31
CA ARG A 90 4.19 -10.34 -9.36
C ARG A 90 5.55 -10.40 -8.68
N LEU A 91 6.03 -11.61 -8.34
CA LEU A 91 7.34 -11.78 -7.73
C LEU A 91 8.45 -11.41 -8.72
N GLU A 92 8.29 -11.78 -9.99
CA GLU A 92 9.24 -11.44 -11.04
C GLU A 92 9.28 -9.92 -11.27
N ASP A 93 8.14 -9.25 -11.33
CA ASP A 93 8.05 -7.80 -11.45
C ASP A 93 8.66 -7.08 -10.25
N ALA A 94 8.35 -7.51 -9.02
CA ALA A 94 8.95 -6.96 -7.82
C ALA A 94 10.48 -7.14 -7.80
N THR A 95 10.97 -8.28 -8.27
CA THR A 95 12.40 -8.57 -8.39
C THR A 95 13.08 -7.64 -9.40
N ARG A 96 12.44 -7.42 -10.56
CA ARG A 96 12.91 -6.46 -11.58
C ARG A 96 12.94 -5.04 -11.03
N GLU A 97 11.92 -4.62 -10.28
CA GLU A 97 11.88 -3.30 -9.64
C GLU A 97 12.99 -3.10 -8.62
N ILE A 98 13.25 -4.10 -7.76
CA ILE A 98 14.34 -4.06 -6.78
C ILE A 98 15.68 -3.91 -7.50
N HIS A 99 15.93 -4.73 -8.52
CA HIS A 99 17.16 -4.64 -9.30
C HIS A 99 17.34 -3.27 -9.96
N ALA A 100 16.27 -2.70 -10.53
CA ALA A 100 16.29 -1.37 -11.12
C ALA A 100 16.51 -0.26 -10.07
N ARG A 101 16.07 -0.46 -8.83
CA ARG A 101 16.36 0.46 -7.71
C ARG A 101 17.80 0.34 -7.25
N ASP A 102 18.37 -0.87 -7.17
CA ASP A 102 19.76 -1.09 -6.79
C ASP A 102 20.74 -0.44 -7.76
N ILE A 103 20.48 -0.56 -9.08
CA ILE A 103 21.28 0.13 -10.11
C ILE A 103 21.22 1.65 -9.90
N ARG A 104 20.02 2.20 -9.69
CA ARG A 104 19.84 3.65 -9.44
C ARG A 104 20.54 4.11 -8.17
N LEU A 105 20.41 3.36 -7.08
CA LEU A 105 21.10 3.65 -5.82
C LEU A 105 22.62 3.59 -5.99
N GLY A 106 23.14 2.63 -6.77
CA GLY A 106 24.55 2.55 -7.12
C GLY A 106 25.04 3.79 -7.88
N ALA A 107 24.26 4.25 -8.87
CA ALA A 107 24.58 5.45 -9.65
C ALA A 107 24.56 6.72 -8.77
N GLU A 108 23.55 6.89 -7.92
CA GLU A 108 23.48 8.04 -7.01
C GLU A 108 24.61 8.02 -5.96
N ARG A 109 24.98 6.84 -5.45
CA ARG A 109 26.16 6.72 -4.56
C ARG A 109 27.44 7.15 -5.27
N ALA A 110 27.67 6.71 -6.50
CA ALA A 110 28.83 7.12 -7.28
C ALA A 110 28.84 8.65 -7.53
N ARG A 111 27.66 9.22 -7.82
CA ARG A 111 27.49 10.66 -8.00
C ARG A 111 27.81 11.46 -6.73
N VAL A 112 27.38 10.99 -5.57
CA VAL A 112 27.68 11.61 -4.27
C VAL A 112 29.18 11.65 -4.04
N VAL A 113 29.88 10.53 -4.27
CA VAL A 113 31.35 10.45 -4.12
C VAL A 113 32.07 11.46 -5.04
N GLU A 114 31.62 11.57 -6.30
CA GLU A 114 32.21 12.52 -7.25
C GLU A 114 31.94 13.98 -6.84
N LEU A 115 30.72 14.29 -6.38
CA LEU A 115 30.39 15.63 -5.87
C LEU A 115 31.19 15.98 -4.60
N GLU A 116 31.40 15.03 -3.69
CA GLU A 116 32.24 15.22 -2.52
C GLU A 116 33.70 15.52 -2.91
N LYS A 117 34.23 14.82 -3.92
CA LYS A 117 35.56 15.08 -4.46
C LYS A 117 35.64 16.49 -5.07
N GLN A 118 34.66 16.88 -5.89
CA GLN A 118 34.61 18.22 -6.49
C GLN A 118 34.52 19.32 -5.43
N ARG A 119 33.70 19.12 -4.39
CA ARG A 119 33.61 20.03 -3.24
C ARG A 119 34.98 20.17 -2.56
N ASN A 120 35.64 19.07 -2.23
CA ASN A 120 36.95 19.10 -1.57
C ASN A 120 38.01 19.82 -2.42
N GLN A 121 37.99 19.63 -3.74
CA GLN A 121 38.87 20.35 -4.66
C GLN A 121 38.57 21.85 -4.70
N ALA A 122 37.30 22.23 -4.75
CA ALA A 122 36.88 23.62 -4.72
C ALA A 122 37.24 24.31 -3.39
N ASP A 123 37.06 23.61 -2.26
CA ASP A 123 37.42 24.11 -0.94
C ASP A 123 38.94 24.34 -0.85
N ALA A 124 39.76 23.40 -1.34
CA ALA A 124 41.22 23.55 -1.38
C ALA A 124 41.64 24.75 -2.25
N ALA A 125 41.06 24.88 -3.46
CA ALA A 125 41.33 26.00 -4.36
C ALA A 125 40.91 27.35 -3.74
N ALA A 126 39.79 27.39 -3.03
CA ALA A 126 39.32 28.59 -2.34
C ALA A 126 40.24 29.01 -1.19
N ILE A 127 40.77 28.04 -0.44
CA ILE A 127 41.77 28.29 0.61
C ILE A 127 43.04 28.89 0.00
N GLU A 128 43.55 28.30 -1.09
CA GLU A 128 44.75 28.78 -1.78
C GLU A 128 44.54 30.19 -2.36
N ALA A 129 43.42 30.44 -3.03
CA ALA A 129 43.07 31.74 -3.58
C ALA A 129 42.94 32.82 -2.49
N ARG A 130 42.40 32.48 -1.31
CA ARG A 130 42.36 33.40 -0.17
C ARG A 130 43.74 33.71 0.38
N ALA A 131 44.63 32.71 0.44
CA ALA A 131 46.00 32.90 0.89
C ALA A 131 46.80 33.80 -0.07
N THR A 132 46.69 33.59 -1.39
CA THR A 132 47.35 34.43 -2.40
C THR A 132 46.80 35.85 -2.41
N ALA A 133 45.47 36.01 -2.36
CA ALA A 133 44.85 37.32 -2.24
C ALA A 133 45.24 38.05 -0.95
N GLY A 134 45.43 37.32 0.15
CA GLY A 134 45.94 37.87 1.41
C GLY A 134 47.35 38.44 1.27
N LYS A 135 48.27 37.68 0.66
CA LYS A 135 49.65 38.11 0.38
C LYS A 135 49.68 39.34 -0.55
N ALA A 136 48.93 39.29 -1.66
CA ALA A 136 48.86 40.41 -2.60
C ALA A 136 48.30 41.69 -1.96
N LYS A 137 47.29 41.58 -1.08
CA LYS A 137 46.78 42.71 -0.31
C LYS A 137 47.83 43.31 0.63
N GLU A 138 48.65 42.47 1.26
CA GLU A 138 49.72 42.92 2.14
C GLU A 138 50.84 43.64 1.34
N GLU A 139 51.22 43.11 0.19
CA GLU A 139 52.18 43.74 -0.74
C GLU A 139 51.66 45.08 -1.26
N VAL A 140 50.39 45.14 -1.70
CA VAL A 140 49.75 46.40 -2.12
C VAL A 140 49.74 47.42 -0.99
N LYS A 141 49.44 46.98 0.25
CA LYS A 141 49.45 47.87 1.41
C LYS A 141 50.86 48.43 1.68
N LYS A 142 51.90 47.57 1.64
CA LYS A 142 53.30 48.01 1.78
C LYS A 142 53.67 49.02 0.70
N ALA A 143 53.39 48.74 -0.57
CA ALA A 143 53.66 49.66 -1.68
C ALA A 143 52.88 50.98 -1.56
N GLN A 144 51.62 50.94 -1.08
CA GLN A 144 50.84 52.15 -0.80
C GLN A 144 51.42 52.97 0.34
N ASP A 145 51.87 52.33 1.42
CA ASP A 145 52.47 53.01 2.57
C ASP A 145 53.83 53.63 2.18
N GLU A 146 54.64 52.94 1.37
CA GLU A 146 55.87 53.48 0.76
C GLU A 146 55.58 54.67 -0.17
N ALA A 147 54.57 54.57 -1.04
CA ALA A 147 54.15 55.68 -1.90
C ALA A 147 53.61 56.87 -1.11
N LYS A 148 52.86 56.63 -0.01
CA LYS A 148 52.42 57.69 0.90
C LYS A 148 53.59 58.36 1.59
N GLN A 149 54.56 57.61 2.10
CA GLN A 149 55.78 58.17 2.68
C GLN A 149 56.56 59.00 1.65
N ALA A 150 56.69 58.52 0.41
CA ALA A 150 57.29 59.29 -0.68
C ALA A 150 56.49 60.58 -1.01
N SER A 151 55.16 60.55 -0.92
CA SER A 151 54.29 61.73 -1.12
C SER A 151 54.29 62.72 0.06
N LEU A 152 54.48 62.24 1.30
CA LEU A 152 54.59 63.06 2.50
C LEU A 152 55.91 63.85 2.53
N VAL A 153 56.94 63.35 1.84
CA VAL A 153 58.19 64.09 1.61
C VAL A 153 58.01 65.17 0.52
N SER A 154 56.98 65.09 -0.34
CA SER A 154 56.76 66.06 -1.43
C SER A 154 55.62 67.05 -1.24
N THR A 155 54.65 66.82 -0.33
CA THR A 155 53.47 67.70 -0.24
C THR A 155 53.03 67.96 1.20
N SER A 156 53.55 69.05 1.77
CA SER A 156 53.00 69.71 2.95
C SER A 156 51.79 70.57 2.54
N THR A 157 50.57 70.02 2.50
CA THR A 157 49.35 70.85 2.51
C THR A 157 48.05 70.09 2.82
N LYS A 158 47.48 70.40 4.00
CA LYS A 158 46.05 70.58 4.35
C LYS A 158 44.98 69.62 3.78
N GLY A 159 44.50 68.74 4.66
CA GLY A 159 43.11 68.77 5.19
C GLY A 159 41.93 68.42 4.27
N THR A 160 41.28 67.28 4.53
CA THR A 160 39.88 67.04 4.14
C THR A 160 39.13 66.22 5.21
N SER A 161 38.54 66.94 6.18
CA SER A 161 37.62 66.40 7.21
C SER A 161 36.18 66.19 6.68
N SER A 162 35.83 66.81 5.54
CA SER A 162 34.43 66.94 5.10
C SER A 162 33.78 65.67 4.54
N THR A 163 34.54 64.74 3.97
CA THR A 163 33.96 63.56 3.31
C THR A 163 33.53 62.50 4.32
N ARG A 164 34.31 62.35 5.40
CA ARG A 164 34.10 61.36 6.45
C ARG A 164 32.84 61.66 7.28
N GLU A 165 32.56 62.93 7.53
CA GLU A 165 31.36 63.37 8.25
C GLU A 165 30.07 63.02 7.50
N LEU A 166 30.05 63.18 6.16
CA LEU A 166 28.89 62.87 5.33
C LEU A 166 28.59 61.36 5.26
N GLU A 167 29.62 60.52 5.30
CA GLU A 167 29.46 59.06 5.34
C GLU A 167 28.92 58.59 6.68
N PHE A 168 29.43 59.13 7.79
CA PHE A 168 28.92 58.84 9.13
C PHE A 168 27.45 59.22 9.31
N GLN A 169 27.02 60.38 8.77
CA GLN A 169 25.61 60.78 8.84
C GLN A 169 24.68 59.83 8.08
N LYS A 170 25.11 59.32 6.91
CA LYS A 170 24.33 58.33 6.14
C LYS A 170 24.23 57.00 6.85
N GLU A 171 25.31 56.54 7.48
CA GLU A 171 25.32 55.29 8.24
C GLU A 171 24.44 55.38 9.49
N ASN A 172 24.53 56.48 10.23
CA ASN A 172 23.69 56.74 11.40
C ASN A 172 22.20 56.77 11.02
N ALA A 173 21.84 57.39 9.90
CA ALA A 173 20.47 57.41 9.40
C ALA A 173 19.91 55.99 9.13
N LYS A 174 20.74 55.08 8.58
CA LYS A 174 20.35 53.67 8.33
C LYS A 174 20.14 52.90 9.64
N VAL A 175 21.07 53.05 10.59
CA VAL A 175 20.96 52.39 11.90
C VAL A 175 19.71 52.88 12.64
N MET A 176 19.48 54.19 12.64
CA MET A 176 18.31 54.78 13.29
C MET A 176 16.98 54.39 12.62
N ALA A 177 16.97 54.04 11.33
CA ALA A 177 15.77 53.52 10.65
C ALA A 177 15.40 52.08 11.12
N ILE A 178 16.40 51.28 11.49
CA ILE A 178 16.21 49.92 12.02
C ILE A 178 15.78 49.94 13.50
N LEU A 179 16.11 50.98 14.25
CA LEU A 179 15.71 51.09 15.66
C LEU A 179 14.33 51.74 15.85
N ARG A 180 13.90 52.60 14.92
CA ARG A 180 12.63 53.32 15.01
C ARG A 180 11.44 52.48 14.57
N CYS A 181 10.29 52.70 15.21
CA CYS A 181 9.02 52.05 14.88
C CYS A 181 8.60 52.38 13.44
N SER A 182 8.25 51.36 12.66
CA SER A 182 7.81 51.53 11.27
C SER A 182 6.44 52.20 11.11
N THR A 183 5.67 52.34 12.19
CA THR A 183 4.35 52.97 12.15
C THR A 183 4.42 54.48 12.39
N CYS A 184 5.14 54.94 13.42
CA CYS A 184 5.24 56.36 13.74
C CYS A 184 6.56 57.02 13.30
N VAL A 185 7.61 56.24 13.02
CA VAL A 185 8.97 56.69 12.63
C VAL A 185 9.62 57.66 13.66
N LYS A 186 9.02 57.79 14.84
CA LYS A 186 9.43 58.69 15.91
C LYS A 186 10.00 57.92 17.11
N ASN A 187 9.23 56.97 17.62
CA ASN A 187 9.58 56.23 18.84
C ASN A 187 10.38 54.98 18.49
N PHE A 188 11.26 54.56 19.39
CA PHE A 188 11.99 53.31 19.26
C PHE A 188 11.07 52.11 19.38
N ARG A 189 11.43 51.03 18.68
CA ARG A 189 10.80 49.72 18.83
C ARG A 189 11.00 49.25 20.28
N SER A 190 9.93 48.84 20.94
CA SER A 190 9.96 48.40 22.34
C SER A 190 9.07 47.21 22.62
N HIS A 191 8.18 46.84 21.70
CA HIS A 191 7.22 45.76 21.90
C HIS A 191 7.12 44.89 20.64
N THR A 192 7.03 43.57 20.84
CA THR A 192 6.92 42.54 19.79
C THR A 192 5.55 41.87 19.85
N LEU A 193 4.99 41.57 18.67
CA LEU A 193 3.80 40.73 18.53
C LEU A 193 4.21 39.26 18.37
N LEU A 194 3.92 38.42 19.37
CA LEU A 194 4.40 37.02 19.44
C LEU A 194 3.95 36.14 18.27
N LYS A 195 2.81 36.45 17.62
CA LYS A 195 2.29 35.65 16.50
C LYS A 195 3.04 35.84 15.18
N CYS A 196 3.73 36.96 15.00
CA CYS A 196 4.38 37.30 13.73
C CYS A 196 5.77 37.92 13.89
N MET A 197 6.24 38.08 15.13
CA MET A 197 7.54 38.63 15.52
C MET A 197 7.86 40.03 14.98
N HIS A 198 6.86 40.79 14.52
CA HIS A 198 7.04 42.19 14.14
C HIS A 198 7.09 43.10 15.38
N THR A 199 7.98 44.10 15.33
CA THR A 199 8.29 45.02 16.42
C THR A 199 7.83 46.46 16.16
N PHE A 200 7.20 47.07 17.17
CA PHE A 200 6.69 48.44 17.12
C PHE A 200 6.92 49.16 18.46
N CYS A 201 6.60 50.45 18.55
CA CYS A 201 6.59 51.15 19.83
C CYS A 201 5.30 50.87 20.61
N LYS A 202 5.37 51.06 21.93
CA LYS A 202 4.23 50.90 22.86
C LYS A 202 3.00 51.68 22.38
N ASP A 203 3.16 52.96 22.08
CA ASP A 203 2.04 53.85 21.73
C ASP A 203 1.29 53.38 20.47
N CYS A 204 2.00 52.85 19.47
CA CYS A 204 1.39 52.35 18.24
C CYS A 204 0.62 51.05 18.44
N ILE A 205 1.07 50.18 19.36
CA ILE A 205 0.34 48.96 19.70
C ILE A 205 -0.87 49.28 20.59
N ASP A 206 -0.70 50.12 21.61
CA ASP A 206 -1.77 50.51 22.53
C ASP A 206 -2.91 51.24 21.82
N ALA A 207 -2.59 52.12 20.86
CA ALA A 207 -3.57 52.78 20.02
C ALA A 207 -4.43 51.75 19.25
N ARG A 208 -3.83 50.68 18.72
CA ARG A 208 -4.54 49.62 17.98
C ARG A 208 -5.36 48.71 18.89
N VAL A 209 -4.86 48.44 20.11
CA VAL A 209 -5.61 47.67 21.10
C VAL A 209 -6.85 48.44 21.56
N THR A 210 -6.71 49.75 21.82
CA THR A 210 -7.78 50.65 22.27
C THR A 210 -8.86 50.86 21.19
N THR A 211 -8.44 51.07 19.94
CA THR A 211 -9.35 51.25 18.79
C THR A 211 -9.94 49.94 18.24
N ARG A 212 -9.68 48.80 18.90
CA ARG A 212 -10.10 47.45 18.50
C ARG A 212 -9.60 47.01 17.10
N GLN A 213 -8.59 47.69 16.55
CA GLN A 213 -7.94 47.35 15.28
C GLN A 213 -6.78 46.37 15.51
N ARG A 214 -7.07 45.21 16.11
CA ARG A 214 -6.07 44.25 16.59
C ARG A 214 -5.49 43.36 15.48
N LYS A 215 -4.95 43.99 14.43
CA LYS A 215 -4.19 43.37 13.34
C LYS A 215 -2.82 44.02 13.23
N CYS A 216 -1.80 43.21 12.98
CA CYS A 216 -0.42 43.68 12.85
C CYS A 216 -0.30 44.71 11.71
N PRO A 217 0.33 45.90 11.95
CA PRO A 217 0.54 46.90 10.91
C PRO A 217 1.33 46.40 9.68
N ALA A 218 2.21 45.41 9.86
CA ALA A 218 3.10 44.94 8.80
C ALA A 218 2.53 43.78 7.97
N CYS A 219 1.89 42.80 8.62
CA CYS A 219 1.44 41.56 7.96
C CYS A 219 -0.06 41.28 8.13
N ASN A 220 -0.80 42.18 8.79
CA ASN A 220 -2.26 42.10 8.98
C ASN A 220 -2.77 40.87 9.75
N ILE A 221 -1.88 40.10 10.39
CA ILE A 221 -2.22 38.96 11.24
C ILE A 221 -2.92 39.46 12.52
N PRO A 222 -4.05 38.85 12.93
CA PRO A 222 -4.77 39.23 14.15
C PRO A 222 -3.97 38.86 15.41
N PHE A 223 -3.96 39.75 16.40
CA PHE A 223 -3.29 39.55 17.69
C PHE A 223 -4.20 39.90 18.87
N ALA A 224 -3.95 39.33 20.05
CA ALA A 224 -4.63 39.66 21.30
C ALA A 224 -3.71 40.48 22.21
N ALA A 225 -4.25 41.11 23.25
CA ALA A 225 -3.44 41.92 24.19
C ALA A 225 -2.35 41.07 24.88
N GLN A 226 -2.63 39.80 25.16
CA GLN A 226 -1.66 38.83 25.70
C GLN A 226 -0.53 38.46 24.73
N ASP A 227 -0.68 38.75 23.43
CA ASP A 227 0.32 38.46 22.41
C ASP A 227 1.36 39.60 22.27
N VAL A 228 1.29 40.62 23.12
CA VAL A 228 2.18 41.79 23.13
C VAL A 228 3.21 41.65 24.25
N GLN A 229 4.49 41.57 23.90
CA GLN A 229 5.58 41.45 24.86
C GLN A 229 6.57 42.62 24.70
N GLN A 230 7.03 43.20 25.81
CA GLN A 230 8.06 44.22 25.81
C GLN A 230 9.45 43.59 25.55
N ILE A 231 10.25 44.22 24.70
CA ILE A 231 11.63 43.86 24.38
C ILE A 231 12.61 44.91 24.90
N TYR A 232 13.79 44.44 25.30
CA TYR A 232 14.91 45.27 25.75
C TYR A 232 16.13 44.92 24.89
N PHE A 233 16.75 45.92 24.28
CA PHE A 233 18.00 45.73 23.54
C PHE A 233 19.18 45.63 24.53
N GLN A 234 20.12 44.72 24.28
CA GLN A 234 21.39 44.59 24.99
C GLN A 234 22.53 45.18 24.16
#